data_AF-A0A645B0P4-F1
#
_entry.id   AF-A0A645B0P4-F1
#
_cell.length_a   1.000
_cell.length_b   1.000
_cell.length_c   1.000
_cell.angle_alpha   90.00
_cell.angle_beta   90.00
_cell.angle_gamma   90.00
#
_symmetry.space_group_name_H-M   'P 1'
#
loop_
_entity.id
_entity.type
_entity.pdbx_description
1 polymer ?
#
loop_
_entity_poly.entity_id
_entity_poly.type
_entity_poly.pdbx_seq_one_letter_code
_entity_poly.pdbx_strand_id
1 'polypeptide(L)'
;MKVKLFSLVLLLTLSACATKIPFEQTCLTCVQSQRLNCKGTDCPETVMSGSDCIALMDETGEKISMSYILQEEGIALQKGIPLTLAKVRGRYFVTGRDFKNLWILTPSNNTAKVKCILLPESNLKLPPVFELTDGNLLMRGEKREYSYVYDIDNEKWIKYTSKAGE
;
A
#
# COMPACT_ATOMS: atom_id res chain seq x y z
N MET A 1 7.61 47.24 -25.48
CA MET A 1 8.63 46.17 -25.46
C MET A 1 9.03 45.93 -24.01
N LYS A 2 9.05 44.66 -23.56
CA LYS A 2 9.36 44.15 -22.18
C LYS A 2 8.24 44.41 -21.14
N VAL A 3 7.70 43.49 -20.33
CA VAL A 3 7.99 42.08 -19.94
C VAL A 3 6.67 41.43 -19.43
N LYS A 4 6.52 40.11 -19.63
CA LYS A 4 5.45 39.21 -19.13
C LYS A 4 5.59 38.93 -17.62
N LEU A 5 4.49 38.58 -16.92
CA LEU A 5 4.36 37.43 -15.97
C LEU A 5 2.99 37.51 -15.27
N PHE A 6 2.03 36.65 -15.61
CA PHE A 6 1.71 35.42 -14.86
C PHE A 6 1.41 35.64 -13.37
N SER A 7 0.11 35.75 -13.04
CA SER A 7 -0.39 35.43 -11.70
C SER A 7 -1.55 34.45 -11.84
N LEU A 8 -1.19 33.22 -12.21
CA LEU A 8 -2.04 32.04 -12.18
C LEU A 8 -1.39 31.07 -11.20
N VAL A 9 -1.75 31.13 -9.92
CA VAL A 9 -1.46 30.07 -8.94
C VAL A 9 -2.67 29.98 -8.00
N LEU A 10 -3.63 29.13 -8.33
CA LEU A 10 -3.76 27.78 -7.78
C LEU A 10 -4.42 27.77 -6.38
N LEU A 11 -5.69 28.17 -6.30
CA LEU A 11 -6.59 27.60 -5.29
C LEU A 11 -6.99 26.19 -5.75
N LEU A 12 -6.06 25.24 -5.67
CA LEU A 12 -6.38 23.83 -5.70
C LEU A 12 -6.87 23.44 -4.30
N THR A 13 -8.20 23.52 -4.15
CA THR A 13 -9.03 22.43 -3.62
C THR A 13 -8.31 21.43 -2.71
N LEU A 14 -8.19 21.77 -1.42
CA LEU A 14 -8.09 20.77 -0.36
C LEU A 14 -9.50 20.20 -0.08
N SER A 15 -10.10 19.57 -1.10
CA SER A 15 -11.08 18.51 -0.80
C SER A 15 -10.24 17.29 -0.48
N ALA A 16 -9.81 17.16 0.78
CA ALA A 16 -9.43 15.88 1.32
C ALA A 16 -10.70 15.01 1.26
N CYS A 17 -10.92 14.37 0.12
CA CYS A 17 -11.93 13.33 0.00
C CYS A 17 -11.48 12.23 0.95
N ALA A 18 -12.11 12.18 2.12
CA ALA A 18 -12.12 11.02 2.99
C ALA A 18 -12.88 9.90 2.28
N THR A 19 -12.29 9.39 1.20
CA THR A 19 -12.87 8.33 0.39
C THR A 19 -12.88 7.06 1.22
N LYS A 20 -14.05 6.42 1.24
CA LYS A 20 -14.31 5.20 2.02
C LYS A 20 -14.31 4.02 1.06
N ILE A 21 -13.38 3.09 1.24
CA ILE A 21 -13.32 1.86 0.45
C ILE A 21 -14.14 0.78 1.17
N PRO A 22 -15.02 0.02 0.48
CA PRO A 22 -15.74 -1.09 1.10
C PRO A 22 -14.76 -2.18 1.56
N PHE A 23 -15.01 -2.72 2.76
CA PHE A 23 -14.05 -3.57 3.46
C PHE A 23 -14.76 -4.59 4.36
N GLU A 24 -14.50 -5.89 4.18
CA GLU A 24 -15.06 -6.97 5.02
C GLU A 24 -13.98 -7.53 5.97
N GLN A 25 -14.23 -7.51 7.29
CA GLN A 25 -13.27 -7.92 8.34
C GLN A 25 -13.68 -9.18 9.10
N THR A 26 -12.69 -9.99 9.50
CA THR A 26 -12.92 -11.18 10.35
C THR A 26 -12.28 -11.10 11.76
N CYS A 27 -11.30 -10.21 12.03
CA CYS A 27 -10.84 -9.87 13.40
C CYS A 27 -10.14 -8.51 13.46
N LEU A 28 -10.56 -7.61 14.36
CA LEU A 28 -10.07 -6.23 14.47
C LEU A 28 -8.64 -6.12 15.06
N THR A 29 -8.24 -7.01 15.96
CA THR A 29 -7.00 -6.87 16.77
C THR A 29 -6.09 -8.09 16.75
N CYS A 30 -6.53 -9.21 16.18
CA CYS A 30 -6.03 -10.53 16.56
C CYS A 30 -5.05 -11.14 15.54
N VAL A 31 -4.95 -10.56 14.34
CA VAL A 31 -4.23 -11.17 13.23
C VAL A 31 -3.24 -10.17 12.64
N GLN A 32 -1.95 -10.43 12.87
CA GLN A 32 -0.91 -10.02 11.93
C GLN A 32 -1.02 -11.00 10.75
N SER A 33 -1.34 -10.50 9.54
CA SER A 33 -1.54 -11.38 8.38
C SER A 33 -0.22 -11.87 7.77
N GLN A 34 -0.30 -13.05 7.14
CA GLN A 34 0.76 -13.99 6.78
C GLN A 34 1.48 -13.69 5.45
N ARG A 35 1.01 -12.72 4.65
CA ARG A 35 1.68 -12.32 3.38
C ARG A 35 2.73 -11.23 3.52
N LEU A 36 3.14 -10.96 4.76
CA LEU A 36 4.38 -10.26 5.06
C LEU A 36 5.51 -10.75 4.11
N ASN A 37 5.72 -12.06 4.05
CA ASN A 37 6.81 -12.64 3.27
C ASN A 37 6.41 -13.23 1.91
N CYS A 38 5.50 -12.59 1.18
CA CYS A 38 5.20 -13.04 -0.18
C CYS A 38 6.36 -12.72 -1.14
N LYS A 39 6.64 -13.60 -2.11
CA LYS A 39 7.67 -13.40 -3.13
C LYS A 39 7.15 -13.81 -4.50
N GLY A 40 7.55 -13.06 -5.54
CA GLY A 40 7.26 -13.43 -6.93
C GLY A 40 5.78 -13.69 -7.18
N THR A 41 5.47 -14.89 -7.68
CA THR A 41 4.11 -15.34 -8.03
C THR A 41 3.25 -15.73 -6.82
N ASP A 42 3.86 -15.86 -5.63
CA ASP A 42 3.14 -16.18 -4.40
C ASP A 42 2.58 -14.91 -3.74
N CYS A 43 2.85 -13.74 -4.31
CA CYS A 43 2.23 -12.49 -3.89
C CYS A 43 0.78 -12.39 -4.37
N PRO A 44 -0.11 -11.76 -3.57
CA PRO A 44 -1.52 -11.69 -3.88
C PRO A 44 -1.72 -10.91 -5.17
N GLU A 45 -2.66 -11.37 -5.98
CA GLU A 45 -3.04 -10.67 -7.19
C GLU A 45 -4.49 -10.20 -7.10
N THR A 46 -4.82 -9.17 -7.87
CA THR A 46 -6.20 -8.74 -7.98
C THR A 46 -7.07 -9.76 -8.70
N VAL A 47 -8.32 -9.89 -8.28
CA VAL A 47 -9.36 -10.66 -8.97
C VAL A 47 -10.55 -9.77 -9.29
N MET A 48 -11.28 -10.10 -10.36
CA MET A 48 -12.50 -9.37 -10.70
C MET A 48 -13.70 -9.96 -9.96
N SER A 49 -14.49 -9.11 -9.32
CA SER A 49 -15.78 -9.43 -8.73
C SER A 49 -16.84 -8.53 -9.35
N GLY A 50 -17.53 -9.04 -10.37
CA GLY A 50 -18.38 -8.20 -11.23
C GLY A 50 -17.55 -7.13 -11.93
N SER A 51 -17.87 -5.86 -11.70
CA SER A 51 -17.12 -4.71 -12.21
C SER A 51 -16.01 -4.23 -11.28
N ASP A 52 -15.93 -4.76 -10.05
CA ASP A 52 -14.92 -4.35 -9.07
C ASP A 52 -13.66 -5.20 -9.17
N CYS A 53 -12.52 -4.58 -8.87
CA CYS A 53 -11.23 -5.23 -8.76
C CYS A 53 -10.92 -5.38 -7.27
N ILE A 54 -10.77 -6.60 -6.77
CA ILE A 54 -10.56 -6.87 -5.34
C ILE A 54 -9.22 -7.57 -5.09
N ALA A 55 -8.64 -7.35 -3.92
CA ALA A 55 -7.57 -8.17 -3.35
C ALA A 55 -8.17 -9.06 -2.26
N LEU A 56 -7.75 -10.33 -2.23
CA LEU A 56 -8.16 -11.29 -1.22
C LEU A 56 -7.00 -11.54 -0.25
N MET A 57 -7.30 -11.51 1.04
CA MET A 57 -6.44 -12.04 2.07
C MET A 57 -6.86 -13.46 2.37
N ASP A 58 -6.24 -14.42 1.70
CA ASP A 58 -6.66 -15.83 1.76
C ASP A 58 -6.73 -16.37 3.19
N GLU A 59 -5.85 -15.90 4.07
CA GLU A 59 -5.75 -16.39 5.44
C GLU A 59 -6.91 -15.93 6.32
N THR A 60 -7.47 -14.76 6.03
CA THR A 60 -8.56 -14.16 6.81
C THR A 60 -9.90 -14.17 6.06
N GLY A 61 -9.88 -14.50 4.77
CA GLY A 61 -11.01 -14.36 3.85
C GLY A 61 -11.41 -12.91 3.57
N GLU A 62 -10.64 -11.93 4.05
CA GLU A 62 -10.97 -10.51 3.96
C GLU A 62 -10.82 -10.02 2.51
N LYS A 63 -11.82 -9.30 2.03
CA LYS A 63 -11.85 -8.74 0.67
C LYS A 63 -11.66 -7.23 0.73
N ILE A 64 -10.74 -6.75 -0.10
CA ILE A 64 -10.36 -5.35 -0.19
C ILE A 64 -10.68 -4.87 -1.59
N SER A 65 -11.58 -3.89 -1.74
CA SER A 65 -11.75 -3.25 -3.05
C SER A 65 -10.51 -2.44 -3.40
N MET A 66 -9.95 -2.71 -4.57
CA MET A 66 -8.73 -2.11 -5.10
C MET A 66 -9.02 -1.01 -6.12
N SER A 67 -10.27 -0.85 -6.57
CA SER A 67 -10.61 0.05 -7.66
C SER A 67 -10.15 1.50 -7.44
N TYR A 68 -10.37 2.04 -6.24
CA TYR A 68 -9.90 3.38 -5.89
C TYR A 68 -8.38 3.49 -5.94
N ILE A 69 -7.67 2.53 -5.33
CA ILE A 69 -6.21 2.52 -5.26
C ILE A 69 -5.61 2.45 -6.67
N LEU A 70 -6.11 1.53 -7.51
CA LEU A 70 -5.62 1.36 -8.87
C LEU A 70 -5.87 2.59 -9.73
N GLN A 71 -7.05 3.22 -9.60
CA GLN A 71 -7.36 4.46 -10.30
C GLN A 71 -6.40 5.59 -9.93
N GLU A 72 -6.11 5.79 -8.64
CA GLU A 72 -5.18 6.82 -8.16
C GLU A 72 -3.73 6.54 -8.58
N GLU A 73 -3.34 5.27 -8.70
CA GLU A 73 -2.05 4.86 -9.25
C GLU A 73 -1.98 5.00 -10.79
N GLY A 74 -3.11 5.25 -11.47
CA GLY A 74 -3.22 5.31 -12.92
C GLY A 74 -3.13 3.93 -13.60
N ILE A 75 -3.49 2.87 -12.87
CA ILE A 75 -3.48 1.48 -13.31
C ILE A 75 -4.90 1.07 -13.73
N ALA A 76 -5.02 0.47 -14.91
CA ALA A 76 -6.31 -0.02 -15.39
C ALA A 76 -6.85 -1.16 -14.50
N LEU A 77 -8.15 -1.15 -14.26
CA LEU A 77 -8.82 -2.22 -13.51
C LEU A 77 -8.77 -3.52 -14.32
N GLN A 78 -8.04 -4.51 -13.82
CA GLN A 78 -7.92 -5.83 -14.44
C GLN A 78 -7.57 -6.90 -13.40
N LYS A 79 -7.82 -8.16 -13.76
CA LYS A 79 -7.34 -9.32 -13.00
C LYS A 79 -5.81 -9.44 -13.12
N GLY A 80 -5.17 -9.98 -12.08
CA GLY A 80 -3.79 -10.43 -12.15
C GLY A 80 -2.77 -9.33 -11.89
N ILE A 81 -3.19 -8.20 -11.32
CA ILE A 81 -2.25 -7.16 -10.92
C ILE A 81 -1.54 -7.66 -9.66
N PRO A 82 -0.21 -7.82 -9.67
CA PRO A 82 0.52 -8.32 -8.51
C PRO A 82 0.63 -7.23 -7.44
N LEU A 83 0.27 -7.60 -6.22
CA LEU A 83 0.24 -6.74 -5.05
C LEU A 83 1.07 -7.35 -3.92
N THR A 84 1.50 -6.51 -2.99
CA THR A 84 1.98 -6.93 -1.68
C THR A 84 1.02 -6.38 -0.64
N LEU A 85 0.56 -7.24 0.26
CA LEU A 85 -0.47 -6.93 1.24
C LEU A 85 -0.04 -7.41 2.62
N ALA A 86 -0.13 -6.54 3.62
CA ALA A 86 0.13 -6.88 5.01
C ALA A 86 -0.96 -6.30 5.91
N LYS A 87 -1.31 -7.01 6.98
CA LYS A 87 -2.17 -6.49 8.07
C LYS A 87 -1.35 -6.42 9.34
N VAL A 88 -1.20 -5.21 9.88
CA VAL A 88 -0.42 -4.93 11.10
C VAL A 88 -1.23 -4.04 12.02
N ARG A 89 -1.49 -4.48 13.25
CA ARG A 89 -2.26 -3.74 14.26
C ARG A 89 -3.61 -3.22 13.73
N GLY A 90 -4.33 -4.05 12.98
CA GLY A 90 -5.63 -3.71 12.40
C GLY A 90 -5.59 -2.75 11.19
N ARG A 91 -4.41 -2.27 10.79
CA ARG A 91 -4.20 -1.50 9.55
C ARG A 91 -3.72 -2.41 8.43
N TYR A 92 -4.11 -2.11 7.20
CA TYR A 92 -3.71 -2.86 6.02
C TYR A 92 -2.79 -1.99 5.19
N PHE A 93 -1.69 -2.59 4.75
CA PHE A 93 -0.62 -1.97 4.02
C PHE A 93 -0.58 -2.61 2.65
N VAL A 94 -0.82 -1.83 1.61
CA VAL A 94 -0.97 -2.31 0.24
C VAL A 94 0.01 -1.56 -0.66
N THR A 95 0.72 -2.32 -1.49
CA THR A 95 1.56 -1.79 -2.56
C THR A 95 1.61 -2.80 -3.70
N GLY A 96 2.35 -2.50 -4.75
CA GLY A 96 2.54 -3.37 -5.90
C GLY A 96 3.76 -2.94 -6.71
N ARG A 97 4.07 -3.68 -7.77
CA ARG A 97 5.21 -3.35 -8.65
C ARG A 97 5.08 -1.95 -9.26
N ASP A 98 3.89 -1.65 -9.79
CA ASP A 98 3.63 -0.43 -10.55
C ASP A 98 3.09 0.72 -9.69
N PHE A 99 3.11 0.55 -8.36
CA PHE A 99 2.57 1.52 -7.42
C PHE A 99 3.64 2.54 -7.06
N LYS A 100 3.24 3.81 -6.95
CA LYS A 100 4.08 4.91 -6.46
C LYS A 100 3.93 5.10 -4.95
N ASN A 101 2.83 4.61 -4.38
CA ASN A 101 2.51 4.82 -2.97
C ASN A 101 2.37 3.50 -2.20
N LEU A 102 2.71 3.57 -0.91
CA LEU A 102 2.18 2.68 0.12
C LEU A 102 0.79 3.18 0.51
N TRP A 103 -0.21 2.31 0.37
CA TRP A 103 -1.57 2.57 0.78
C TRP A 103 -1.84 1.96 2.15
N ILE A 104 -2.33 2.78 3.06
CA ILE A 104 -2.67 2.39 4.42
C ILE A 104 -4.18 2.48 4.56
N LEU A 105 -4.81 1.34 4.76
CA LEU A 105 -6.25 1.22 4.99
C LEU A 105 -6.48 1.01 6.49
N THR A 106 -7.25 1.92 7.08
CA THR A 106 -7.67 1.81 8.48
C THR A 106 -9.17 1.56 8.51
N PRO A 107 -9.60 0.32 8.78
CA PRO A 107 -11.02 -0.02 8.81
C PRO A 107 -11.79 0.73 9.89
N SER A 108 -13.03 1.04 9.56
CA SER A 108 -14.02 1.69 10.39
C SER A 108 -15.39 1.22 9.92
N ASN A 109 -15.97 0.26 10.64
CA ASN A 109 -17.16 -0.50 10.24
C ASN A 109 -16.94 -1.20 8.88
N ASN A 110 -17.90 -1.12 7.96
CA ASN A 110 -17.84 -1.75 6.62
C ASN A 110 -17.04 -0.93 5.59
N THR A 111 -16.20 -0.01 6.06
CA THR A 111 -15.40 0.87 5.20
C THR A 111 -13.99 1.04 5.74
N ALA A 112 -13.05 1.46 4.91
CA ALA A 112 -11.71 1.85 5.35
C ALA A 112 -11.42 3.32 5.03
N LYS A 113 -10.81 4.02 5.99
CA LYS A 113 -10.12 5.29 5.73
C LYS A 113 -8.82 4.99 5.00
N VAL A 114 -8.56 5.74 3.94
CA VAL A 114 -7.40 5.54 3.07
C VAL A 114 -6.38 6.64 3.32
N LYS A 115 -5.13 6.25 3.47
CA LYS A 115 -3.97 7.16 3.48
C LYS A 115 -2.95 6.65 2.47
N CYS A 116 -2.35 7.55 1.69
CA CYS A 116 -1.27 7.23 0.77
C CYS A 116 0.04 7.89 1.26
N ILE A 117 1.13 7.14 1.20
CA ILE A 117 2.48 7.60 1.51
C ILE A 117 3.35 7.26 0.31
N LEU A 118 4.10 8.23 -0.21
CA LEU A 118 5.02 7.96 -1.33
C LEU A 118 6.04 6.89 -0.94
N LEU A 119 6.30 5.94 -1.85
CA LEU A 119 7.37 4.96 -1.65
C LEU A 119 8.75 5.65 -1.72
N PRO A 120 9.74 5.17 -0.95
CA PRO A 120 11.09 5.71 -0.98
C PRO A 120 11.82 5.44 -2.31
N GLU A 121 11.34 4.45 -3.08
CA GLU A 121 11.86 4.08 -4.40
C GLU A 121 10.70 4.03 -5.39
N SER A 122 10.82 4.75 -6.51
CA SER A 122 9.74 4.88 -7.50
C SER A 122 9.81 3.87 -8.64
N ASN A 123 10.83 3.02 -8.69
CA ASN A 123 11.04 2.06 -9.78
C ASN A 123 11.42 0.69 -9.23
N LEU A 124 10.44 0.01 -8.65
CA LEU A 124 10.60 -1.34 -8.12
C LEU A 124 10.47 -2.35 -9.27
N LYS A 125 11.53 -3.11 -9.56
CA LYS A 125 11.50 -4.15 -10.61
C LYS A 125 10.51 -5.28 -10.31
N LEU A 126 10.29 -5.55 -9.03
CA LEU A 126 9.37 -6.56 -8.51
C LEU A 126 8.59 -5.97 -7.33
N PRO A 127 7.39 -6.49 -7.01
CA PRO A 127 6.68 -6.10 -5.80
C PRO A 127 7.61 -6.26 -4.57
N PRO A 128 7.64 -5.30 -3.64
CA PRO A 128 8.45 -5.40 -2.45
C PRO A 128 7.92 -6.50 -1.52
N VAL A 129 8.77 -7.00 -0.64
CA VAL A 129 8.40 -7.92 0.44
C VAL A 129 8.21 -7.13 1.74
N PHE A 130 7.22 -7.49 2.55
CA PHE A 130 6.92 -6.83 3.83
C PHE A 130 7.30 -7.68 5.04
N GLU A 131 8.32 -7.35 5.79
CA GLU A 131 8.61 -8.03 7.06
C GLU A 131 8.12 -7.22 8.26
N LEU A 132 8.01 -7.88 9.42
CA LEU A 132 7.89 -7.18 10.69
C LEU A 132 9.27 -7.10 11.33
N THR A 133 9.67 -5.90 11.73
CA THR A 133 10.90 -5.66 12.50
C THR A 133 10.57 -4.68 13.61
N ASP A 134 10.80 -5.08 14.86
CA ASP A 134 10.54 -4.26 16.05
C ASP A 134 9.15 -3.60 16.08
N GLY A 135 8.13 -4.34 15.61
CA GLY A 135 6.75 -3.85 15.55
C GLY A 135 6.45 -2.84 14.43
N ASN A 136 7.43 -2.55 13.56
CA ASN A 136 7.33 -1.74 12.36
C ASN A 136 7.29 -2.60 11.08
N LEU A 137 6.92 -1.97 9.97
CA LEU A 137 6.83 -2.65 8.67
C LEU A 137 8.14 -2.45 7.89
N LEU A 138 8.91 -3.51 7.73
CA LEU A 138 10.09 -3.54 6.88
C LEU A 138 9.67 -3.80 5.43
N MET A 139 9.96 -2.89 4.52
CA MET A 139 9.81 -3.09 3.08
C MET A 139 11.20 -3.34 2.48
N ARG A 140 11.39 -4.45 1.79
CA ARG A 140 12.67 -4.76 1.13
C ARG A 140 12.51 -5.44 -0.20
N GLY A 141 13.54 -5.32 -1.04
CA GLY A 141 13.65 -6.10 -2.26
C GLY A 141 13.85 -7.58 -1.94
N GLU A 142 13.42 -8.45 -2.85
CA GLU A 142 13.55 -9.89 -2.70
C GLU A 142 15.02 -10.30 -2.48
N LYS A 143 15.94 -9.64 -3.20
CA LYS A 143 17.40 -9.84 -3.11
C LYS A 143 18.07 -8.89 -2.11
N ARG A 144 17.30 -8.18 -1.28
CA ARG A 144 17.77 -7.19 -0.30
C ARG A 144 18.55 -6.03 -0.92
N GLU A 145 18.29 -5.73 -2.18
CA GLU A 145 18.93 -4.63 -2.92
C GLU A 145 18.51 -3.23 -2.41
N TYR A 146 17.36 -3.15 -1.75
CA TYR A 146 16.90 -2.02 -0.96
C TYR A 146 16.19 -2.53 0.30
N SER A 147 16.17 -1.70 1.34
CA SER A 147 15.52 -2.02 2.61
C SER A 147 15.13 -0.74 3.35
N TYR A 148 13.87 -0.63 3.74
CA TYR A 148 13.28 0.53 4.39
C TYR A 148 12.32 0.09 5.47
N VAL A 149 12.40 0.68 6.66
CA VAL A 149 11.39 0.51 7.71
C VAL A 149 10.40 1.65 7.61
N TYR A 150 9.12 1.33 7.47
CA TYR A 150 8.05 2.26 7.75
C TYR A 150 7.80 2.27 9.25
N ASP A 151 8.21 3.35 9.90
CA ASP A 151 7.89 3.62 11.29
C ASP A 151 6.38 3.87 11.39
N ILE A 152 5.68 2.88 11.93
CA ILE A 152 4.22 2.82 11.94
C ILE A 152 3.62 3.87 12.87
N ASP A 153 4.38 4.28 13.89
CA ASP A 153 3.94 5.18 14.95
C ASP A 153 4.27 6.64 14.59
N ASN A 154 5.39 6.89 13.91
CA ASN A 154 5.77 8.22 13.38
C ASN A 154 5.38 8.45 11.92
N GLU A 155 4.80 7.44 11.27
CA GLU A 155 4.30 7.46 9.89
C GLU A 155 5.31 7.94 8.84
N LYS A 156 6.53 7.41 8.90
CA LYS A 156 7.64 7.81 8.01
C LYS A 156 8.51 6.64 7.59
N TRP A 157 9.12 6.77 6.41
CA TRP A 157 10.15 5.84 5.95
C TRP A 157 11.52 6.13 6.55
N ILE A 158 12.23 5.09 6.93
CA ILE A 158 13.60 5.12 7.43
C ILE A 158 14.42 4.11 6.62
N LYS A 159 15.55 4.54 6.04
CA LYS A 159 16.44 3.62 5.34
C LYS A 159 17.01 2.61 6.33
N TYR A 160 16.83 1.33 6.04
CA TYR A 160 17.30 0.25 6.90
C TYR A 160 18.67 -0.23 6.42
N THR A 161 19.69 0.02 7.23
CA THR A 161 21.01 -0.59 7.09
C THR A 161 21.12 -1.69 8.13
N SER A 162 21.13 -2.96 7.69
CA SER A 162 21.49 -4.07 8.57
C SER A 162 22.87 -3.78 9.16
N LYS A 163 23.00 -3.83 10.49
CA LYS A 163 24.33 -3.85 11.10
C LYS A 163 25.03 -5.11 10.58
N ALA A 164 26.26 -4.98 10.11
CA ALA A 164 27.04 -6.15 9.69
C ALA A 164 27.19 -7.09 10.92
N GLY A 165 26.62 -8.30 10.85
CA GLY A 165 26.84 -9.35 11.85
C GLY A 165 25.61 -9.99 12.52
N GLU A 166 24.39 -9.81 12.01
CA GLU A 166 23.21 -10.60 12.42
C GLU A 166 22.77 -11.59 11.33
#